data_AF-A0A955KCS0-F1
#
_entry.id   AF-A0A955KCS0-F1
#
_cell.length_a   1.000
_cell.length_b   1.000
_cell.length_c   1.000
_cell.angle_alpha   90.00
_cell.angle_beta   90.00
_cell.angle_gamma   90.00
#
_symmetry.space_group_name_H-M   'P 1'
#
loop_
_entity.id
_entity.type
_entity.pdbx_description
1 polymer ?
#
loop_
_entity_poly.entity_id
_entity_poly.type
_entity_poly.pdbx_seq_one_letter_code
_entity_poly.pdbx_strand_id
1 'polypeptide(L)'
;MKKILSSIAVAIFIFSGTAAYAAMPTALEAKINVLDAKHDQAEVIWERMNHFLDNAEAHGVDISAAHDEYELAKETHTQLLVAIDGLKDELSGDVTPAEVAGGVSDLKDAFLAWKDAMKNLIDQVKEIREGIATA
;
A
#
# COMPACT_ATOMS: atom_id res chain seq x y z
N MET A 1 13.18 4.04 -2.06
CA MET A 1 12.84 3.49 -0.73
C MET A 1 12.38 4.51 0.30
N LYS A 2 13.13 5.57 0.66
CA LYS A 2 12.66 6.56 1.66
C LYS A 2 11.27 7.14 1.37
N LYS A 3 10.97 7.48 0.10
CA LYS A 3 9.64 7.98 -0.32
C LYS A 3 8.49 6.96 -0.19
N ILE A 4 8.79 5.67 -0.27
CA ILE A 4 7.83 4.56 -0.13
C ILE A 4 7.41 4.44 1.33
N LEU A 5 8.40 4.37 2.24
CA LEU A 5 8.18 4.37 3.68
C LEU A 5 7.46 5.63 4.16
N SER A 6 7.70 6.77 3.50
CA SER A 6 6.98 8.03 3.78
C SER A 6 5.49 7.91 3.45
N SER A 7 5.15 7.23 2.36
CA SER A 7 3.76 7.05 1.90
C SER A 7 3.01 6.03 2.77
N ILE A 8 3.70 4.96 3.19
CA ILE A 8 3.21 3.99 4.18
C ILE A 8 2.96 4.68 5.54
N ALA A 9 3.85 5.58 5.97
CA ALA A 9 3.69 6.31 7.23
C ALA A 9 2.50 7.29 7.23
N VAL A 10 2.18 7.90 6.08
CA VAL A 10 1.00 8.77 5.93
C VAL A 10 -0.30 7.95 6.02
N ALA A 11 -0.32 6.75 5.45
CA ALA A 11 -1.47 5.86 5.53
C ALA A 11 -1.71 5.30 6.95
N ILE A 12 -0.65 5.02 7.72
CA ILE A 12 -0.78 4.66 9.15
C ILE A 12 -1.47 5.78 9.96
N PHE A 13 -1.27 7.05 9.59
CA PHE A 13 -1.87 8.21 10.26
C PHE A 13 -3.39 8.28 10.09
N ILE A 14 -3.95 7.64 9.06
CA ILE A 14 -5.39 7.56 8.83
C ILE A 14 -6.05 6.77 9.97
N PHE A 15 -5.40 5.69 10.42
CA PHE A 15 -5.92 4.73 11.39
C PHE A 15 -5.56 5.03 12.86
N SER A 16 -4.59 5.93 13.13
CA SER A 16 -4.13 6.23 14.49
C SER A 16 -5.00 7.27 15.24
N GLY A 17 -6.06 7.78 14.62
CA GLY A 17 -7.03 8.68 15.25
C GLY A 17 -8.24 7.93 15.78
N THR A 18 -8.13 7.35 16.97
CA THR A 18 -9.27 6.76 17.67
C THR A 18 -10.18 7.85 18.25
N ALA A 19 -11.50 7.62 18.19
CA ALA A 19 -12.56 8.21 19.01
C ALA A 19 -13.45 9.36 18.49
N ALA A 20 -13.39 9.80 17.23
CA ALA A 20 -14.31 10.84 16.73
C ALA A 20 -15.01 10.53 15.40
N TYR A 21 -15.18 9.24 15.03
CA TYR A 21 -15.86 8.85 13.79
C TYR A 21 -17.34 9.26 13.71
N ALA A 22 -17.95 9.66 14.83
CA ALA A 22 -19.31 10.22 14.86
C ALA A 22 -19.38 11.71 14.49
N ALA A 23 -18.25 12.40 14.34
CA ALA A 23 -18.20 13.80 13.96
C ALA A 23 -17.30 14.00 12.72
N MET A 24 -17.93 14.27 11.58
CA MET A 24 -17.38 14.68 10.28
C MET A 24 -16.97 13.57 9.30
N PRO A 25 -17.94 13.11 8.47
CA PRO A 25 -17.68 12.43 7.19
C PRO A 25 -16.60 13.12 6.35
N THR A 26 -16.53 14.46 6.38
CA THR A 26 -15.55 15.28 5.65
C THR A 26 -14.08 15.04 6.08
N ALA A 27 -13.82 14.71 7.34
CA ALA A 27 -12.45 14.42 7.80
C ALA A 27 -11.97 13.03 7.36
N LEU A 28 -12.89 12.07 7.28
CA LEU A 28 -12.63 10.74 6.76
C LEU A 28 -12.45 10.77 5.23
N GLU A 29 -13.32 11.48 4.53
CA GLU A 29 -13.24 11.70 3.08
C GLU A 29 -11.92 12.37 2.69
N ALA A 30 -11.47 13.40 3.42
CA ALA A 30 -10.17 14.02 3.18
C ALA A 30 -8.99 13.05 3.36
N LYS A 31 -9.06 12.14 4.35
CA LYS A 31 -8.04 11.11 4.56
C LYS A 31 -8.04 10.07 3.43
N ILE A 32 -9.22 9.67 2.96
CA ILE A 32 -9.39 8.76 1.83
C ILE A 32 -8.81 9.38 0.55
N ASN A 33 -9.09 10.65 0.28
CA ASN A 33 -8.55 11.36 -0.88
C ASN A 33 -7.02 11.50 -0.84
N VAL A 34 -6.43 11.64 0.35
CA VAL A 34 -4.96 11.61 0.51
C VAL A 34 -4.41 10.21 0.19
N LEU A 35 -5.11 9.15 0.59
CA LEU A 35 -4.73 7.77 0.30
C LEU A 35 -4.80 7.49 -1.21
N ASP A 36 -5.84 7.99 -1.87
CA ASP A 36 -6.05 7.93 -3.31
C ASP A 36 -4.94 8.67 -4.08
N ALA A 37 -4.60 9.91 -3.68
CA ALA A 37 -3.48 10.64 -4.29
C ALA A 37 -2.10 9.95 -4.11
N LYS A 38 -1.98 9.01 -3.16
CA LYS A 38 -0.77 8.20 -2.97
C LYS A 38 -0.76 6.96 -3.87
N HIS A 39 -1.91 6.50 -4.36
CA HIS A 39 -2.02 5.44 -5.36
C HIS A 39 -1.22 5.78 -6.62
N ASP A 40 -1.42 6.97 -7.19
CA ASP A 40 -0.73 7.39 -8.42
C ASP A 40 0.80 7.40 -8.27
N GLN A 41 1.29 7.58 -7.03
CA GLN A 41 2.72 7.50 -6.73
C GLN A 41 3.22 6.05 -6.66
N ALA A 42 2.35 5.10 -6.30
CA ALA A 42 2.67 3.68 -6.23
C ALA A 42 2.91 3.07 -7.62
N GLU A 43 2.14 3.47 -8.65
CA GLU A 43 2.35 3.00 -10.03
C GLU A 43 3.78 3.28 -10.54
N VAL A 44 4.25 4.52 -10.37
CA VAL A 44 5.63 4.92 -10.74
C VAL A 44 6.68 4.13 -9.94
N ILE A 45 6.36 3.73 -8.70
CA ILE A 45 7.24 2.89 -7.88
C ILE A 45 7.26 1.46 -8.42
N TRP A 46 6.13 0.91 -8.86
CA TRP A 46 6.04 -0.43 -9.44
C TRP A 46 6.88 -0.58 -10.69
N GLU A 47 6.79 0.37 -11.62
CA GLU A 47 7.60 0.37 -12.84
C GLU A 47 9.10 0.39 -12.54
N ARG A 48 9.50 1.21 -11.56
CA ARG A 48 10.91 1.29 -11.14
C ARG A 48 11.38 0.00 -10.46
N MET A 49 10.51 -0.66 -9.71
CA MET A 49 10.83 -1.93 -9.04
C MET A 49 11.00 -3.02 -10.08
N ASN A 50 10.06 -3.13 -11.02
CA ASN A 50 10.13 -4.11 -12.11
C ASN A 50 11.41 -3.93 -12.92
N HIS A 51 11.72 -2.69 -13.32
CA HIS A 51 12.95 -2.41 -14.05
C HIS A 51 14.23 -2.77 -13.28
N PHE A 52 14.23 -2.60 -11.95
CA PHE A 52 15.35 -3.04 -11.12
C PHE A 52 15.49 -4.57 -11.11
N LEU A 53 14.37 -5.30 -10.98
CA LEU A 53 14.37 -6.77 -11.00
C LEU A 53 14.81 -7.30 -12.36
N ASP A 54 14.28 -6.75 -13.47
CA ASP A 54 14.69 -7.10 -14.83
C ASP A 54 16.21 -6.91 -15.03
N ASN A 55 16.75 -5.79 -14.51
CA ASN A 55 18.18 -5.52 -14.56
C ASN A 55 18.98 -6.49 -13.69
N ALA A 56 18.50 -6.87 -12.51
CA ALA A 56 19.16 -7.85 -11.65
C ALA A 56 19.21 -9.24 -12.29
N GLU A 57 18.10 -9.67 -12.89
CA GLU A 57 18.01 -10.92 -13.64
C GLU A 57 18.99 -10.92 -14.83
N ALA A 58 19.09 -9.81 -15.56
CA ALA A 58 20.04 -9.66 -16.66
C ALA A 58 21.52 -9.77 -16.21
N HIS A 59 21.82 -9.52 -14.94
CA HIS A 59 23.14 -9.73 -14.34
C HIS A 59 23.32 -11.14 -13.74
N GLY A 60 22.35 -12.04 -13.96
CA GLY A 60 22.41 -13.43 -13.49
C GLY A 60 22.08 -13.61 -12.01
N VAL A 61 21.47 -12.61 -11.37
CA VAL A 61 21.01 -12.71 -9.99
C VAL A 61 19.65 -13.39 -9.95
N ASP A 62 19.46 -14.33 -9.03
CA ASP A 62 18.16 -14.94 -8.78
C ASP A 62 17.20 -13.91 -8.17
N ILE A 63 16.13 -13.61 -8.90
CA ILE A 63 15.09 -12.66 -8.49
C ILE A 63 13.77 -13.34 -8.11
N SER A 64 13.70 -14.67 -8.10
CA SER A 64 12.44 -15.42 -7.95
C SER A 64 11.63 -15.01 -6.71
N ALA A 65 12.28 -14.99 -5.54
CA ALA A 65 11.64 -14.56 -4.29
C ALA A 65 11.19 -13.09 -4.32
N ALA A 66 11.97 -12.20 -4.95
CA ALA A 66 11.60 -10.79 -5.07
C ALA A 66 10.44 -10.59 -6.06
N HIS A 67 10.35 -11.41 -7.10
CA HIS A 67 9.26 -11.40 -8.06
C HIS A 67 7.94 -11.89 -7.43
N ASP A 68 8.00 -12.97 -6.62
CA ASP A 68 6.84 -13.45 -5.87
C ASP A 68 6.29 -12.37 -4.91
N GLU A 69 7.19 -11.72 -4.17
CA GLU A 69 6.81 -10.61 -3.27
C GLU A 69 6.32 -9.37 -4.04
N TYR A 70 6.82 -9.13 -5.25
CA TYR A 70 6.33 -8.07 -6.12
C TYR A 70 4.88 -8.30 -6.54
N GLU A 71 4.56 -9.51 -7.02
CA GLU A 71 3.19 -9.87 -7.40
C GLU A 71 2.24 -9.84 -6.19
N LEU A 72 2.68 -10.34 -5.02
CA LEU A 72 1.90 -10.25 -3.78
C LEU A 72 1.64 -8.80 -3.37
N ALA A 73 2.64 -7.93 -3.46
CA ALA A 73 2.49 -6.52 -3.10
C ALA A 73 1.57 -5.77 -4.08
N LYS A 74 1.54 -6.17 -5.36
CA LYS A 74 0.61 -5.65 -6.37
C LYS A 74 -0.82 -6.15 -6.16
N GLU A 75 -1.00 -7.41 -5.79
CA GLU A 75 -2.31 -7.98 -5.45
C GLU A 75 -2.92 -7.28 -4.22
N THR A 76 -2.16 -7.21 -3.12
CA THR A 76 -2.61 -6.57 -1.88
C THR A 76 -2.85 -5.06 -2.05
N HIS A 77 -2.11 -4.40 -2.96
CA HIS A 77 -2.41 -3.03 -3.36
C HIS A 77 -3.75 -2.91 -4.08
N THR A 78 -4.08 -3.86 -4.96
CA THR A 78 -5.39 -3.90 -5.64
C THR A 78 -6.51 -4.08 -4.63
N GLN A 79 -6.33 -4.96 -3.63
CA GLN A 79 -7.29 -5.14 -2.53
C GLN A 79 -7.47 -3.87 -1.69
N LEU A 80 -6.38 -3.13 -1.43
CA LEU A 80 -6.44 -1.83 -0.77
C LEU A 80 -7.30 -0.83 -1.55
N LEU A 81 -7.18 -0.79 -2.87
CA LEU A 81 -8.00 0.10 -3.72
C LEU A 81 -9.48 -0.29 -3.69
N VAL A 82 -9.79 -1.58 -3.75
CA VAL A 82 -11.16 -2.08 -3.60
C VAL A 82 -11.75 -1.65 -2.25
N ALA A 83 -10.98 -1.73 -1.16
CA ALA A 83 -11.42 -1.29 0.16
C ALA A 83 -11.62 0.23 0.24
N ILE A 84 -10.76 1.01 -0.44
CA ILE A 84 -10.90 2.46 -0.57
C ILE A 84 -12.21 2.82 -1.28
N ASP A 85 -12.43 2.23 -2.45
CA ASP A 85 -13.60 2.52 -3.28
C ASP A 85 -14.90 2.06 -2.60
N GLY A 86 -14.88 0.90 -1.94
CA GLY A 86 -16.00 0.43 -1.12
C GLY A 86 -16.37 1.42 -0.01
N LEU A 87 -15.37 1.94 0.72
CA LEU A 87 -15.62 2.94 1.76
C LEU A 87 -16.08 4.30 1.19
N LYS A 88 -15.60 4.70 0.01
CA LYS A 88 -16.11 5.92 -0.69
C LYS A 88 -17.58 5.76 -1.05
N ASP A 89 -17.94 4.61 -1.61
CA ASP A 89 -19.31 4.31 -2.00
C ASP A 89 -20.23 4.30 -0.78
N GLU A 90 -19.81 3.68 0.32
CA GLU A 90 -20.50 3.72 1.62
C GLU A 90 -20.71 5.18 2.08
N LEU A 91 -19.64 5.98 2.12
CA LEU A 91 -19.73 7.38 2.58
C LEU A 91 -20.57 8.29 1.68
N SER A 92 -20.76 7.91 0.41
CA SER A 92 -21.63 8.64 -0.52
C SER A 92 -23.13 8.36 -0.29
N GLY A 93 -23.45 7.30 0.44
CA GLY A 93 -24.79 6.88 0.78
C GLY A 93 -25.25 7.33 2.18
N ASP A 94 -26.44 6.87 2.56
CA ASP A 94 -26.98 7.05 3.92
C ASP A 94 -26.49 5.89 4.80
N VAL A 95 -25.31 6.04 5.39
CA VAL A 95 -24.64 4.99 6.16
C VAL A 95 -24.70 5.20 7.66
N THR A 96 -24.83 4.09 8.38
CA THR A 96 -24.78 4.08 9.83
C THR A 96 -23.33 4.14 10.34
N PRO A 97 -23.10 4.63 11.56
CA PRO A 97 -21.76 4.60 12.17
C PRO A 97 -21.14 3.20 12.27
N ALA A 98 -21.98 2.16 12.33
CA ALA A 98 -21.50 0.77 12.40
C ALA A 98 -20.95 0.29 11.04
N GLU A 99 -21.60 0.67 9.93
CA GLU A 99 -21.13 0.36 8.57
C GLU A 99 -19.82 1.09 8.28
N VAL A 100 -19.74 2.39 8.59
CA VAL A 100 -18.49 3.17 8.47
C VAL A 100 -17.35 2.56 9.29
N ALA A 101 -17.63 2.08 10.51
CA ALA A 101 -16.61 1.43 11.33
C ALA A 101 -16.14 0.09 10.73
N GLY A 102 -17.05 -0.66 10.09
CA GLY A 102 -16.74 -1.87 9.34
C GLY A 102 -15.81 -1.58 8.16
N GLY A 103 -16.21 -0.68 7.27
CA GLY A 103 -15.40 -0.32 6.09
C GLY A 103 -14.03 0.27 6.45
N VAL A 104 -13.93 1.04 7.55
CA VAL A 104 -12.63 1.50 8.07
C VAL A 104 -11.76 0.35 8.59
N SER A 105 -12.36 -0.70 9.18
CA SER A 105 -11.64 -1.90 9.60
C SER A 105 -11.11 -2.68 8.40
N ASP A 106 -11.94 -2.88 7.38
CA ASP A 106 -11.54 -3.59 6.17
C ASP A 106 -10.41 -2.84 5.42
N LEU A 107 -10.53 -1.51 5.33
CA LEU A 107 -9.49 -0.65 4.78
C LEU A 107 -8.16 -0.77 5.56
N LYS A 108 -8.24 -0.89 6.88
CA LYS A 108 -7.06 -1.06 7.74
C LYS A 108 -6.38 -2.41 7.48
N ASP A 109 -7.15 -3.48 7.39
CA ASP A 109 -6.61 -4.82 7.18
C ASP A 109 -5.97 -4.94 5.80
N ALA A 110 -6.61 -4.40 4.75
CA ALA A 110 -6.05 -4.33 3.41
C ALA A 110 -4.75 -3.50 3.38
N PHE A 111 -4.72 -2.37 4.10
CA PHE A 111 -3.52 -1.55 4.20
C PHE A 111 -2.37 -2.29 4.90
N LEU A 112 -2.64 -3.04 5.97
CA LEU A 112 -1.64 -3.81 6.70
C LEU A 112 -1.07 -4.93 5.82
N ALA A 113 -1.93 -5.65 5.08
CA ALA A 113 -1.49 -6.67 4.14
C ALA A 113 -0.56 -6.10 3.06
N TRP A 114 -0.96 -4.97 2.45
CA TRP A 114 -0.13 -4.28 1.47
C TRP A 114 1.22 -3.81 2.06
N LYS A 115 1.19 -3.24 3.26
CA LYS A 115 2.39 -2.78 3.95
C LYS A 115 3.37 -3.92 4.21
N ASP A 116 2.88 -5.07 4.64
CA ASP A 116 3.72 -6.23 4.96
C ASP A 116 4.35 -6.83 3.70
N ALA A 117 3.57 -6.98 2.62
CA ALA A 117 4.10 -7.39 1.31
C ALA A 117 5.16 -6.41 0.78
N MET A 118 4.91 -5.11 0.87
CA MET A 118 5.88 -4.08 0.49
C MET A 118 7.16 -4.13 1.31
N LYS A 119 7.06 -4.46 2.60
CA LYS A 119 8.22 -4.61 3.47
C LYS A 119 9.07 -5.80 3.03
N ASN A 120 8.45 -6.95 2.78
CA ASN A 120 9.15 -8.14 2.32
C ASN A 120 9.84 -7.90 0.97
N LEU A 121 9.13 -7.30 0.00
CA LEU A 121 9.69 -6.91 -1.27
C LEU A 121 10.91 -5.98 -1.13
N ILE A 122 10.82 -4.97 -0.25
CA ILE A 122 11.94 -4.07 0.03
C ILE A 122 13.14 -4.84 0.60
N ASP A 123 12.90 -5.79 1.49
CA ASP A 123 13.95 -6.57 2.12
C ASP A 123 14.61 -7.50 1.07
N GLN A 124 13.84 -8.14 0.18
CA GLN A 124 14.35 -8.90 -0.97
C GLN A 124 15.17 -8.04 -1.96
N VAL A 125 14.68 -6.85 -2.30
CA VAL A 125 15.40 -5.90 -3.19
C VAL A 125 16.72 -5.44 -2.59
N LYS A 126 16.83 -5.30 -1.26
CA LYS A 126 18.10 -4.98 -0.60
C LYS A 126 19.08 -6.15 -0.72
N GLU A 127 18.63 -7.38 -0.48
CA GLU A 127 19.46 -8.58 -0.59
C GLU A 127 20.00 -8.72 -2.02
N ILE A 128 19.15 -8.55 -3.04
CA ILE A 128 19.57 -8.53 -4.45
C ILE A 128 20.63 -7.45 -4.70
N ARG A 129 20.42 -6.23 -4.19
CA ARG A 129 21.36 -5.13 -4.38
C ARG A 129 22.72 -5.40 -3.73
N GLU A 130 22.73 -6.03 -2.56
CA GLU A 130 23.97 -6.44 -1.89
C GLU A 130 24.67 -7.58 -2.64
N GLY A 131 23.91 -8.52 -3.22
CA GLY A 131 24.42 -9.57 -4.10
C GLY A 131 25.07 -9.01 -5.36
N ILE A 132 24.44 -8.03 -6.03
CA ILE A 132 25.02 -7.35 -7.21
C ILE A 132 26.29 -6.59 -6.84
N ALA A 133 26.35 -5.95 -5.67
CA ALA A 133 27.52 -5.17 -5.26
C ALA A 133 28.75 -6.02 -4.91
N THR A 134 28.57 -7.34 -4.72
CA THR A 134 29.62 -8.28 -4.34
C THR A 134 30.02 -9.24 -5.46
N ALA A 135 29.27 -9.27 -6.58
CA ALA A 135 29.57 -10.01 -7.81
C ALA A 135 30.46 -9.20 -8.76
#